data_AF-A0A9X0C9B9-F1
#
_entry.id   AF-A0A9X0C9B9-F1
#
_cell.length_a   1.000
_cell.length_b   1.000
_cell.length_c   1.000
_cell.angle_alpha   90.00
_cell.angle_beta   90.00
_cell.angle_gamma   90.00
#
_symmetry.space_group_name_H-M   'P 1'
#
loop_
_entity.id
_entity.type
_entity.pdbx_description
1 polymer ?
#
loop_
_entity_poly.entity_id
_entity_poly.type
_entity_poly.pdbx_seq_one_letter_code
_entity_poly.pdbx_strand_id
1 'polypeptide(L)' 'MAGSNGSKELSITEPMPGDHGFFTPIQSPPTGSLVSMYDENLSVPRIFKSITIRSTTFQNQIWISPMCQYSCPKTGN' A
#
# COMPACT_ATOMS: atom_id res chain seq x y z
N MET A 1 17.58 29.47 2.64
CA MET A 1 16.21 29.49 2.05
C MET A 1 16.00 28.15 1.35
N ALA A 2 15.68 27.10 2.12
CA ALA A 2 15.35 25.79 1.57
C ALA A 2 13.85 25.81 1.27
N GLY A 3 13.47 25.70 -0.01
CA GLY A 3 12.08 25.64 -0.42
C GLY A 3 11.44 24.39 0.17
N SER A 4 10.27 24.55 0.80
CA SER A 4 9.43 23.43 1.23
C SER A 4 8.80 22.80 0.00
N ASN A 5 9.49 21.84 -0.61
CA ASN A 5 8.90 20.88 -1.49
C ASN A 5 7.85 20.08 -0.68
N GLY A 6 6.58 20.22 -1.06
CA GLY A 6 5.40 19.67 -0.37
C GLY A 6 5.27 18.15 -0.36
N SER A 7 6.34 17.42 -0.06
CA SER A 7 6.23 16.02 0.34
C SER A 7 5.54 15.99 1.70
N LYS A 8 4.26 15.56 1.71
CA LYS A 8 3.53 15.21 2.94
C LYS A 8 4.45 14.35 3.81
N GLU A 9 4.77 14.83 5.01
CA GLU A 9 5.64 14.17 5.97
C GLU A 9 5.05 12.79 6.29
N LEU A 10 5.79 11.74 5.95
CA LEU A 10 5.38 10.36 6.21
C LEU A 10 5.66 10.07 7.69
N SER A 11 4.61 9.89 8.49
CA SER A 11 4.69 9.60 9.93
C SER A 11 5.23 8.18 10.16
N ILE A 12 6.54 8.01 10.09
CA ILE A 12 7.24 6.71 10.13
C ILE A 12 7.19 6.02 11.51
N THR A 13 6.73 6.69 12.58
CA THR A 13 6.96 6.24 13.97
C THR A 13 5.70 6.00 14.82
N GLU A 14 4.49 6.13 14.27
CA GLU A 14 3.29 5.84 15.07
C GLU A 14 3.05 4.32 15.17
N PRO A 15 2.75 3.77 16.36
CA PRO A 15 2.41 2.36 16.51
C PRO A 15 1.06 2.05 15.85
N MET A 16 0.95 0.86 15.26
CA MET A 16 -0.29 0.34 14.70
C MET A 16 -1.36 0.24 15.81
N PRO A 17 -2.59 0.71 15.59
CA PRO A 17 -3.67 0.56 16.56
C PRO A 17 -3.90 -0.92 16.93
N GLY A 18 -4.00 -1.22 18.22
CA GLY A 18 -4.21 -2.56 18.77
C GLY A 18 -2.99 -3.16 19.47
N ASP A 19 -3.20 -4.26 20.21
CA ASP A 19 -2.11 -5.03 20.82
C ASP A 19 -1.66 -6.16 19.88
N HIS A 20 -0.43 -6.04 19.36
CA HIS A 20 0.15 -6.96 18.40
C HIS A 20 1.34 -7.76 18.97
N GLY A 21 1.61 -7.66 20.28
CA GLY A 21 2.70 -8.37 20.96
C GLY A 21 4.12 -7.86 20.68
N PHE A 22 4.29 -7.00 19.65
CA PHE A 22 5.54 -6.32 19.31
C PHE A 22 5.24 -5.02 18.54
N PHE A 23 6.21 -4.10 18.52
CA PHE A 23 6.04 -2.83 17.82
C PHE A 23 5.90 -3.06 16.30
N THR A 24 4.77 -2.64 15.75
CA THR A 24 4.52 -2.57 14.31
C THR A 24 4.18 -1.12 13.95
N PRO A 25 4.90 -0.50 12.99
CA PRO A 25 4.61 0.87 12.60
C PRO A 25 3.32 0.93 11.77
N ILE A 26 2.58 2.02 11.92
CA ILE A 26 1.40 2.31 11.10
C ILE A 26 1.78 2.40 9.62
N GLN A 27 0.93 1.86 8.75
CA GLN A 27 1.08 2.00 7.31
C GLN A 27 0.33 3.26 6.84
N SER A 28 0.98 4.42 6.96
CA SER A 28 0.47 5.71 6.50
C SER A 28 1.45 6.34 5.48
N PRO A 29 1.04 6.53 4.21
CA PRO A 29 -0.22 6.13 3.60
C PRO A 29 -0.31 4.60 3.39
N PRO A 30 -1.50 4.06 3.15
CA PRO A 30 -1.67 2.64 2.87
C PRO A 30 -0.83 2.18 1.66
N THR A 31 -0.39 0.93 1.68
CA THR A 31 0.49 0.38 0.65
C THR A 31 -0.08 0.53 -0.77
N GLY A 32 0.74 1.05 -1.69
CA GLY A 32 0.33 1.28 -3.07
C GLY A 32 -0.56 2.51 -3.27
N SER A 33 -0.60 3.44 -2.30
CA SER A 33 -1.21 4.75 -2.48
C SER A 33 -0.38 5.65 -3.40
N LEU A 34 -1.04 6.54 -4.14
CA LEU A 34 -0.38 7.55 -4.96
C LEU A 34 0.15 8.69 -4.08
N VAL A 35 1.48 8.86 -4.03
CA VAL A 35 2.13 9.89 -3.19
C VAL A 35 2.12 11.26 -3.87
N SER A 36 2.53 11.32 -5.13
CA SER A 36 2.54 12.53 -5.95
C SER A 36 2.53 12.17 -7.44
N MET A 37 2.12 13.12 -8.27
CA MET A 37 2.24 13.06 -9.73
C MET A 37 3.21 14.15 -10.18
N TYR A 38 3.88 13.94 -11.31
CA TYR A 38 4.73 14.96 -11.91
C TYR A 38 3.90 16.17 -12.39
N ASP A 39 2.74 15.91 -12.99
CA ASP A 39 1.77 16.91 -13.38
C ASP A 39 0.50 16.74 -12.53
N GLU A 40 0.23 17.73 -11.68
CA GLU A 40 -0.94 17.74 -10.79
C GLU A 40 -2.26 18.02 -11.53
N ASN A 41 -2.20 18.50 -12.77
CA ASN A 41 -3.39 18.77 -13.58
C ASN A 41 -3.96 17.50 -14.22
N LEU A 42 -3.21 16.41 -14.21
CA LEU A 42 -3.66 15.13 -14.75
C LEU A 42 -4.52 14.38 -13.73
N SER A 43 -5.57 13.73 -14.23
CA SER A 43 -6.43 12.91 -13.38
C SER A 43 -5.67 11.70 -12.83
N VAL A 44 -5.88 11.39 -11.56
CA VAL A 44 -5.32 10.20 -10.90
C VAL A 44 -5.66 8.92 -11.69
N PRO A 45 -4.64 8.12 -12.08
CA PRO A 45 -4.84 6.87 -12.80
C PRO A 45 -5.75 5.91 -12.03
N ARG A 46 -6.60 5.20 -12.76
CA ARG A 46 -7.57 4.27 -12.16
C ARG A 46 -6.90 3.20 -11.29
N ILE A 47 -5.68 2.77 -11.63
CA ILE A 47 -4.95 1.73 -10.89
C ILE A 47 -4.72 2.05 -9.40
N PHE A 48 -4.67 3.33 -9.03
CA PHE A 48 -4.48 3.79 -7.65
C PHE A 48 -5.78 4.07 -6.90
N LYS A 49 -6.94 3.80 -7.52
CA LYS A 49 -8.25 3.96 -6.88
C LYS A 49 -8.67 2.65 -6.23
N SER A 50 -9.32 2.76 -5.07
CA SER A 50 -9.89 1.61 -4.37
C SER A 50 -10.99 0.94 -5.21
N ILE A 51 -11.09 -0.38 -5.11
CA ILE A 51 -12.15 -1.16 -5.73
C ILE A 51 -12.77 -2.10 -4.70
N THR A 52 -14.10 -2.14 -4.65
CA THR A 52 -14.83 -3.11 -3.83
C THR A 52 -15.29 -4.26 -4.73
N ILE A 53 -14.87 -5.47 -4.38
CA ILE A 53 -15.23 -6.70 -5.09
C ILE A 53 -15.97 -7.57 -4.08
N ARG A 54 -17.27 -7.70 -4.30
CA ARG A 54 -18.19 -8.37 -3.37
C ARG A 54 -18.16 -7.65 -2.01
N SER A 55 -17.72 -8.33 -0.94
CA SER A 55 -17.64 -7.78 0.42
C SER A 55 -16.25 -7.22 0.79
N THR A 56 -15.27 -7.27 -0.12
CA THR A 56 -13.88 -6.90 0.19
C THR A 56 -13.48 -5.64 -0.59
N THR A 57 -12.95 -4.65 0.12
CA THR A 57 -12.43 -3.41 -0.47
C THR A 57 -10.90 -3.45 -0.53
N PHE A 58 -10.36 -3.33 -1.73
CA PHE A 58 -8.92 -3.23 -1.97
C PHE A 58 -8.52 -1.76 -2.13
N GLN A 59 -7.34 -1.41 -1.61
CA GLN A 59 -6.82 -0.03 -1.61
C GLN A 59 -6.42 0.44 -3.02
N ASN A 60 -5.97 -0.49 -3.87
CA ASN A 60 -5.56 -0.24 -5.25
C ASN A 60 -5.98 -1.42 -6.16
N GLN A 61 -5.84 -1.25 -7.47
CA GLN A 61 -6.15 -2.25 -8.49
C GLN A 61 -4.88 -2.93 -9.04
N ILE A 62 -3.80 -2.98 -8.26
CA ILE A 62 -2.51 -3.57 -8.67
C ILE A 62 -2.43 -5.00 -8.17
N TRP A 63 -2.61 -5.97 -9.07
CA TRP A 63 -2.58 -7.39 -8.72
C TRP A 63 -1.53 -8.14 -9.54
N ILE A 64 -1.12 -9.28 -9.00
CA ILE A 64 -0.24 -10.23 -9.66
C ILE A 64 -1.13 -11.33 -10.26
N SER A 65 -0.88 -11.67 -11.52
CA SER A 65 -1.48 -12.85 -12.14
C SER A 65 -1.08 -14.10 -11.35
N PRO A 66 -1.93 -15.13 -11.25
CA PRO A 66 -1.55 -16.37 -10.58
C PRO A 66 -0.28 -16.95 -11.22
N MET A 67 0.77 -17.08 -10.42
CA MET A 67 2.05 -17.67 -10.81
C MET A 67 2.35 -18.86 -9.89
N CYS A 68 2.91 -19.92 -10.47
CA CYS A 68 3.38 -21.05 -9.69
C CYS A 68 4.57 -20.61 -8.82
N GLN A 69 4.42 -20.65 -7.49
CA GLN A 69 5.52 -20.36 -6.56
C GLN A 69 6.50 -21.54 -6.39
N TYR A 70 6.22 -22.68 -7.03
CA TYR A 70 7.00 -23.93 -6.97
C TYR A 70 7.40 -24.38 -5.55
N SER A 71 6.66 -23.94 -4.52
CA SER A 71 6.98 -24.16 -3.10
C SER A 71 6.38 -25.44 -2.53
N CYS A 72 5.92 -26.36 -3.37
CA CYS A 72 5.30 -27.61 -2.92
C CYS A 72 6.39 -28.55 -2.37
N PRO A 73 6.26 -29.03 -1.12
CA PRO A 73 7.19 -30.03 -0.59
C PRO A 73 7.01 -31.35 -1.36
N LYS A 74 8.11 -32.09 -1.52
CA LYS A 74 8.10 -33.39 -2.21
C LYS A 74 7.27 -34.46 -1.48
N THR A 75 7.13 -34.34 -0.16
CA THR A 75 6.43 -35.29 0.72
C THR A 75 5.68 -34.49 1.78
N GLY A 76 4.42 -34.82 2.04
CA GLY A 76 3.66 -34.25 3.15
C GLY A 76 4.20 -34.76 4.49
N ASN A 77 4.27 -33.89 5.49
CA ASN A 77 4.55 -34.31 6.88
C ASN A 77 3.44 -35.22 7.41
#